data_AF-A0A1W9LMS9-F1
#
_entry.id   AF-A0A1W9LMS9-F1
#
_cell.length_a   1.000
_cell.length_b   1.000
_cell.length_c   1.000
_cell.angle_alpha   90.00
_cell.angle_beta   90.00
_cell.angle_gamma   90.00
#
_symmetry.space_group_name_H-M   'P 1'
#
loop_
_entity.id
_entity.type
_entity.pdbx_description
1 polymer ?
#
loop_
_entity_poly.entity_id
_entity_poly.type
_entity_poly.pdbx_seq_one_letter_code
_entity_poly.pdbx_strand_id
1 'polypeptide(L)'
;MPYIFLFFLFILFVCSMINIPLGKKKLIYFEKKSFFGLFKTPMARVEGVFINLGGAIIPLIFSFYLLFLIWKKGFDLEPVLLSVFLLILVCKFLSRVVPGKGIVISPFIPPIFSALLALFLAPEYAASCAFISGVWGTLIGGDLLNLGKIKKVSPGMISIGGAGVFDGIFLVGVISFLLTLLVGF
;
A
#
# COMPACT_ATOMS: atom_id res chain seq x y z
N MET A 1 -16.22 -11.83 15.78
CA MET A 1 -15.94 -10.73 14.83
C MET A 1 -14.57 -10.08 15.00
N PRO A 2 -14.08 -9.69 16.21
CA PRO A 2 -12.74 -9.06 16.34
C PRO A 2 -11.56 -10.03 16.09
N TYR A 3 -11.70 -11.29 16.50
CA TYR A 3 -10.65 -12.31 16.30
C TYR A 3 -10.36 -12.60 14.82
N ILE A 4 -11.41 -12.57 13.99
CA ILE A 4 -11.29 -12.76 12.53
C ILE A 4 -10.49 -11.59 11.93
N PHE A 5 -10.78 -10.37 12.37
CA PHE A 5 -10.06 -9.20 11.91
C PHE A 5 -8.60 -9.19 12.37
N LEU A 6 -8.32 -9.55 13.63
CA LEU A 6 -6.94 -9.70 14.12
C LEU A 6 -6.19 -10.78 13.34
N PHE A 7 -6.84 -11.90 13.03
CA PHE A 7 -6.27 -12.94 12.19
C PHE A 7 -6.01 -12.46 10.76
N PHE A 8 -6.92 -11.65 10.20
CA PHE A 8 -6.72 -11.01 8.90
C PHE A 8 -5.49 -10.08 8.91
N LEU A 9 -5.35 -9.21 9.92
CA LEU A 9 -4.16 -8.36 10.06
C LEU A 9 -2.88 -9.20 10.22
N PHE A 10 -2.94 -10.29 10.99
CA PHE A 10 -1.82 -11.21 11.12
C PHE A 10 -1.43 -11.83 9.76
N ILE A 11 -2.41 -12.27 8.96
CA ILE A 11 -2.18 -12.75 7.60
C ILE A 11 -1.54 -11.65 6.74
N LEU A 12 -2.05 -10.42 6.77
CA LEU A 12 -1.44 -9.30 6.03
C LEU A 12 0.03 -9.11 6.42
N PHE A 13 0.34 -9.16 7.72
CA PHE A 13 1.71 -9.02 8.22
C PHE A 13 2.63 -10.14 7.72
N VAL A 14 2.24 -11.41 7.90
CA VAL A 14 3.05 -12.56 7.45
C VAL A 14 3.21 -12.55 5.93
N CYS A 15 2.12 -12.32 5.19
CA CYS A 15 2.15 -12.25 3.73
C CYS A 15 2.91 -11.02 3.21
N SER A 16 3.11 -9.97 4.01
CA SER A 16 3.91 -8.81 3.59
C SER A 16 5.37 -9.15 3.32
N MET A 17 5.86 -10.27 3.85
CA MET A 17 7.21 -10.77 3.59
C MET A 17 7.37 -11.36 2.18
N ILE A 18 6.27 -11.59 1.47
CA ILE A 18 6.27 -12.27 0.17
C ILE A 18 6.12 -11.23 -0.95
N ASN A 19 7.11 -11.19 -1.86
CA ASN A 19 7.12 -10.32 -3.04
C ASN A 19 7.11 -11.16 -4.31
N ILE A 20 6.08 -10.97 -5.14
CA ILE A 20 5.87 -11.72 -6.38
C ILE A 20 6.39 -10.90 -7.56
N PRO A 21 7.27 -11.43 -8.42
CA PRO A 21 7.76 -10.69 -9.58
C PRO A 21 6.66 -10.44 -10.60
N LEU A 22 6.54 -9.21 -11.09
CA LEU A 22 5.63 -8.85 -12.19
C LEU A 22 6.27 -8.99 -13.58
N GLY A 23 7.55 -9.38 -13.65
CA GLY A 23 8.27 -9.53 -14.91
C GLY A 23 9.65 -10.17 -14.73
N LYS A 24 10.50 -10.04 -15.76
CA LYS A 24 11.86 -10.60 -15.75
C LYS A 24 12.71 -9.95 -14.66
N LYS A 25 13.32 -10.78 -13.82
CA LYS A 25 14.34 -10.37 -12.85
C LYS A 25 15.68 -10.25 -13.56
N LYS A 26 16.44 -9.19 -13.30
CA LYS A 26 17.84 -9.07 -13.74
C LYS A 26 18.74 -9.26 -12.53
N LEU A 27 19.66 -10.22 -12.60
CA LEU A 27 20.74 -10.35 -11.62
C LEU A 27 21.91 -9.50 -12.12
N ILE A 28 22.21 -8.43 -11.39
CA ILE A 28 23.33 -7.56 -11.70
C ILE A 28 24.44 -7.81 -10.69
N TYR A 29 25.60 -8.21 -11.18
CA TYR A 29 26.81 -8.35 -10.37
C TYR A 29 27.56 -7.02 -10.38
N PHE A 30 27.95 -6.54 -9.20
CA PHE A 30 28.75 -5.33 -9.04
C PHE A 30 29.75 -5.52 -7.91
N GLU A 31 30.90 -4.86 -8.02
CA GLU A 31 31.92 -4.86 -6.96
C GLU A 31 31.66 -3.68 -6.02
N LYS A 32 31.44 -3.96 -4.73
CA LYS A 32 31.45 -2.90 -3.71
C LYS A 32 32.87 -2.73 -3.21
N LYS A 33 33.44 -1.54 -3.41
CA LYS A 33 34.73 -1.16 -2.81
C LYS A 33 34.52 -0.86 -1.32
N SER A 34 35.35 -1.44 -0.46
CA SER A 34 35.41 -1.19 0.97
C SER A 34 36.82 -0.74 1.36
N PHE A 35 36.94 -0.10 2.54
CA PHE A 35 38.21 0.34 3.13
C PHE A 35 39.10 1.12 2.14
N PHE A 36 38.68 2.34 1.76
CA PHE A 36 39.39 3.18 0.80
C PHE A 36 39.67 2.52 -0.58
N GLY A 37 38.97 1.44 -0.94
CA GLY A 37 39.11 0.75 -2.22
C GLY A 37 40.09 -0.42 -2.23
N LEU A 38 40.68 -0.77 -1.08
CA LEU A 38 41.62 -1.88 -0.93
C LEU A 38 40.92 -3.25 -1.00
N PHE A 39 39.66 -3.32 -0.58
CA PHE A 39 38.88 -4.56 -0.64
C PHE A 39 37.74 -4.43 -1.63
N LYS A 40 37.62 -5.41 -2.53
CA LYS A 40 36.51 -5.54 -3.47
C LYS A 40 35.69 -6.77 -3.08
N THR A 41 34.43 -6.57 -2.71
CA THR A 41 33.51 -7.68 -2.46
C THR A 41 32.52 -7.80 -3.62
N PRO A 42 32.44 -8.98 -4.28
CA PRO A 42 31.42 -9.21 -5.29
C PRO A 42 30.05 -9.22 -4.62
N MET A 43 29.13 -8.40 -5.11
CA MET A 43 27.75 -8.37 -4.67
C MET A 43 26.83 -8.61 -5.88
N ALA A 44 25.76 -9.38 -5.65
CA ALA A 44 24.67 -9.52 -6.60
C ALA A 44 23.47 -8.70 -6.12
N ARG A 45 22.85 -7.94 -7.02
CA ARG A 45 21.59 -7.24 -6.80
C ARG A 45 20.54 -7.77 -7.76
N VAL A 46 19.38 -8.11 -7.21
CA VAL A 46 18.18 -8.41 -8.01
C VAL A 46 17.52 -7.09 -8.37
N GLU A 47 17.31 -6.87 -9.66
CA GLU A 47 16.51 -5.77 -10.18
C GLU A 47 15.22 -6.29 -10.81
N GLY A 48 14.13 -5.56 -10.57
CA GLY A 48 12.83 -5.90 -11.12
C GLY A 48 11.69 -5.22 -10.38
N VAL A 49 10.51 -5.26 -10.98
CA VAL A 49 9.26 -4.82 -10.34
C VAL A 49 8.56 -6.03 -9.76
N PHE A 50 8.14 -5.89 -8.52
CA PHE A 50 7.44 -6.89 -7.73
C PHE A 50 6.15 -6.29 -7.19
N ILE A 51 5.22 -7.17 -6.84
CA ILE A 51 4.01 -6.83 -6.09
C ILE A 51 4.02 -7.59 -4.78
N ASN A 52 3.66 -6.91 -3.70
CA ASN A 52 3.65 -7.47 -2.37
C ASN A 52 2.34 -8.23 -2.11
N LEU A 53 2.43 -9.42 -1.51
CA LEU A 53 1.24 -10.22 -1.24
C LEU A 53 0.37 -9.61 -0.13
N GLY A 54 0.96 -9.30 1.03
CA GLY A 54 0.24 -8.73 2.18
C GLY A 54 -0.01 -7.22 2.09
N GLY A 55 0.79 -6.49 1.30
CA GLY A 55 0.70 -5.04 1.15
C GLY A 55 0.13 -4.57 -0.17
N ALA A 56 -0.22 -5.46 -1.11
CA ALA A 56 -0.95 -5.07 -2.31
C ALA A 56 -2.03 -6.09 -2.69
N ILE A 57 -1.67 -7.35 -2.95
CA ILE A 57 -2.62 -8.33 -3.51
C ILE A 57 -3.80 -8.60 -2.58
N ILE A 58 -3.53 -9.04 -1.34
CA ILE A 58 -4.60 -9.36 -0.38
C ILE A 58 -5.44 -8.12 -0.05
N PRO A 59 -4.86 -6.93 0.25
CA PRO A 59 -5.62 -5.71 0.44
C PRO A 59 -6.49 -5.32 -0.76
N LEU A 60 -5.99 -5.46 -1.99
CA LEU A 60 -6.76 -5.17 -3.20
C LEU A 60 -7.95 -6.10 -3.35
N ILE A 61 -7.75 -7.42 -3.21
CA ILE A 61 -8.82 -8.40 -3.27
C ILE A 61 -9.89 -8.09 -2.22
N PHE A 62 -9.47 -7.81 -0.99
CA PHE A 62 -10.40 -7.46 0.09
C PHE A 62 -11.14 -6.14 -0.20
N SER A 63 -10.46 -5.15 -0.78
CA SER A 63 -11.11 -3.88 -1.19
C SER A 63 -12.17 -4.10 -2.27
N PHE A 64 -11.91 -4.95 -3.28
CA PHE A 64 -12.92 -5.31 -4.28
C PHE A 64 -14.10 -6.06 -3.68
N TYR A 65 -13.84 -6.96 -2.72
CA TYR A 65 -14.90 -7.64 -1.98
C TYR A 65 -15.78 -6.66 -1.21
N LEU A 66 -15.20 -5.68 -0.50
CA LEU A 66 -15.95 -4.64 0.20
C LEU A 66 -16.76 -3.77 -0.76
N LEU A 67 -16.18 -3.39 -1.90
CA LEU A 67 -16.89 -2.62 -2.93
C LEU A 67 -18.10 -3.39 -3.47
N PHE A 68 -17.94 -4.69 -3.72
CA PHE A 68 -19.04 -5.57 -4.11
C PHE A 68 -20.14 -5.65 -3.03
N LEU A 69 -19.77 -5.71 -1.75
CA LEU A 69 -20.75 -5.70 -0.66
C LEU A 69 -21.53 -4.39 -0.56
N ILE A 70 -20.86 -3.24 -0.76
CA ILE A 70 -21.51 -1.93 -0.81
C ILE A 70 -22.55 -1.90 -1.94
N TRP A 71 -22.13 -2.29 -3.15
CA TRP A 71 -23.01 -2.36 -4.32
C TRP A 71 -24.20 -3.31 -4.11
N LYS A 72 -23.95 -4.52 -3.57
CA LYS A 72 -24.99 -5.52 -3.30
C LYS A 72 -26.03 -5.03 -2.29
N LYS A 73 -25.63 -4.19 -1.34
CA LYS A 73 -26.54 -3.56 -0.37
C LYS A 73 -27.36 -2.40 -0.97
N GLY A 74 -27.10 -2.01 -2.22
CA GLY A 74 -27.80 -0.93 -2.91
C GLY A 74 -27.29 0.47 -2.56
N PHE A 75 -26.09 0.59 -1.97
CA PHE A 75 -25.48 1.88 -1.70
C PHE A 75 -24.79 2.44 -2.95
N ASP A 76 -24.77 3.77 -3.07
CA ASP A 76 -24.07 4.48 -4.13
C ASP A 76 -22.55 4.29 -4.02
N LEU A 77 -21.89 4.11 -5.16
CA LEU A 77 -20.43 3.95 -5.21
C LEU A 77 -19.69 5.28 -5.43
N GLU A 78 -20.40 6.34 -5.81
CA GLU A 78 -19.80 7.66 -6.07
C GLU A 78 -18.99 8.20 -4.89
N PRO A 79 -19.46 8.09 -3.62
CA PRO A 79 -18.66 8.53 -2.48
C PRO A 79 -17.34 7.78 -2.32
N VAL A 80 -17.33 6.47 -2.62
CA VAL A 80 -16.11 5.65 -2.57
C VAL A 80 -15.14 6.10 -3.65
N LEU A 81 -15.62 6.32 -4.88
CA LEU A 81 -14.78 6.77 -5.99
C LEU A 81 -14.21 8.16 -5.75
N LEU A 82 -14.99 9.08 -5.20
CA LEU A 82 -14.53 10.41 -4.80
C LEU A 82 -13.47 10.32 -3.69
N SER A 83 -13.71 9.51 -2.66
CA SER A 83 -12.76 9.28 -1.57
C SER A 83 -11.44 8.69 -2.09
N VAL A 84 -11.50 7.68 -2.97
CA VAL A 84 -10.33 7.12 -3.66
C VAL A 84 -9.58 8.21 -4.42
N PHE A 85 -10.28 9.00 -5.25
CA PHE A 85 -9.66 10.04 -6.06
C PHE A 85 -8.91 11.07 -5.20
N LEU A 86 -9.56 11.58 -4.14
CA LEU A 86 -8.94 12.52 -3.21
C LEU A 86 -7.72 11.91 -2.52
N LEU A 87 -7.81 10.64 -2.09
CA LEU A 87 -6.68 10.00 -1.43
C LEU A 87 -5.52 9.69 -2.37
N ILE A 88 -5.78 9.42 -3.66
CA ILE A 88 -4.74 9.32 -4.70
C ILE A 88 -3.96 10.64 -4.76
N LEU A 89 -4.65 11.79 -4.79
CA LEU A 89 -4.00 13.10 -4.85
C LEU A 89 -3.14 13.35 -3.61
N VAL A 90 -3.67 13.09 -2.41
CA VAL A 90 -2.96 13.24 -1.14
C VAL A 90 -1.71 12.35 -1.11
N CYS A 91 -1.84 11.06 -1.41
CA CYS A 91 -0.72 10.12 -1.39
C CYS A 91 0.32 10.46 -2.47
N LYS A 92 -0.13 10.91 -3.65
CA LYS A 92 0.78 11.33 -4.71
C LYS A 92 1.58 12.56 -4.34
N PHE A 93 0.95 13.55 -3.72
CA PHE A 93 1.60 14.79 -3.34
C PHE A 93 2.62 14.58 -2.21
N LEU A 94 2.30 13.70 -1.25
CA LEU A 94 3.10 13.49 -0.05
C LEU A 94 4.15 12.39 -0.18
N SER A 95 4.03 11.50 -1.16
CA SER A 95 5.02 10.45 -1.42
C SER A 95 6.33 11.01 -1.98
N ARG A 96 7.46 10.47 -1.50
CA ARG A 96 8.80 10.85 -1.93
C ARG A 96 9.58 9.63 -2.40
N VAL A 97 10.26 9.77 -3.52
CA VAL A 97 11.18 8.74 -4.03
C VAL A 97 12.55 9.02 -3.42
N VAL A 98 13.01 8.13 -2.54
CA VAL A 98 14.31 8.26 -1.86
C VAL A 98 15.27 7.18 -2.40
N PRO A 99 16.42 7.56 -3.00
CA PRO A 99 17.39 6.60 -3.53
C PRO A 99 17.81 5.59 -2.47
N GLY A 100 17.76 4.30 -2.79
CA GLY A 100 18.14 3.21 -1.88
C GLY A 100 17.14 2.90 -0.76
N LYS A 101 16.10 3.72 -0.56
CA LYS A 101 15.00 3.44 0.39
C LYS A 101 13.68 3.08 -0.31
N GLY A 102 13.47 3.53 -1.55
CA GLY A 102 12.24 3.29 -2.28
C GLY A 102 11.29 4.47 -2.25
N ILE A 103 10.00 4.18 -2.36
CA ILE A 103 8.92 5.16 -2.21
C ILE A 103 8.59 5.24 -0.72
N VAL A 104 8.56 6.47 -0.19
CA VAL A 104 8.35 6.73 1.23
C VAL A 104 7.15 7.65 1.38
N ILE A 105 6.21 7.26 2.23
CA ILE A 105 5.06 8.06 2.65
C ILE A 105 4.92 7.91 4.17
N SER A 106 4.38 8.92 4.84
CA SER A 106 4.07 8.77 6.27
C SER A 106 3.01 7.68 6.45
N PRO A 107 3.20 6.70 7.35
CA PRO A 107 2.26 5.60 7.53
C PRO A 107 0.92 6.07 8.11
N PHE A 108 0.88 7.25 8.76
CA PHE A 108 -0.33 7.79 9.38
C PHE A 108 -1.19 8.62 8.42
N ILE A 109 -0.62 9.13 7.33
CA ILE A 109 -1.37 10.00 6.41
C ILE A 109 -2.50 9.25 5.70
N PRO A 110 -2.26 8.13 5.00
CA PRO A 110 -3.34 7.38 4.36
C PRO A 110 -4.49 6.99 5.29
N PRO A 111 -4.26 6.39 6.48
CA PRO A 111 -5.34 5.94 7.35
C PRO A 111 -6.14 7.09 7.97
N ILE A 112 -5.50 8.20 8.33
CA ILE A 112 -6.23 9.36 8.89
C ILE A 112 -7.10 10.00 7.80
N PHE A 113 -6.53 10.27 6.62
CA PHE A 113 -7.30 10.90 5.55
C PHE A 113 -8.38 9.98 5.00
N SER A 114 -8.15 8.68 4.87
CA SER A 114 -9.19 7.75 4.40
C SER A 114 -10.34 7.66 5.38
N ALA A 115 -10.07 7.67 6.69
CA ALA A 115 -11.11 7.71 7.72
C ALA A 115 -11.93 9.00 7.67
N LEU A 116 -11.27 10.16 7.61
CA LEU A 116 -11.95 11.45 7.54
C LEU A 116 -12.83 11.53 6.29
N LEU A 117 -12.28 11.23 5.12
CA LEU A 117 -13.03 11.26 3.86
C LEU A 117 -14.22 10.30 3.89
N ALA A 118 -14.05 9.10 4.43
CA ALA A 118 -15.13 8.13 4.52
C ALA A 118 -16.23 8.55 5.49
N LEU A 119 -15.89 9.14 6.64
CA LEU A 119 -16.87 9.66 7.59
C LEU A 119 -17.70 10.81 7.01
N PHE A 120 -17.10 11.67 6.18
CA PHE A 120 -17.80 12.79 5.55
C PHE A 120 -18.61 12.39 4.32
N LEU A 121 -18.09 11.49 3.48
CA LEU A 121 -18.69 11.18 2.18
C LEU A 121 -19.63 9.98 2.23
N ALA A 122 -19.37 9.02 3.13
CA ALA A 122 -20.06 7.74 3.18
C ALA A 122 -20.30 7.27 4.63
N PRO A 123 -20.93 8.07 5.49
CA PRO A 123 -21.12 7.74 6.90
C PRO A 123 -21.80 6.38 7.11
N GLU A 124 -22.71 5.97 6.21
CA GLU A 124 -23.45 4.70 6.26
C GLU A 124 -22.60 3.45 6.02
N TYR A 125 -21.40 3.61 5.46
CA TYR A 125 -20.47 2.51 5.19
C TYR A 125 -19.01 2.98 5.32
N ALA A 126 -18.77 3.88 6.27
CA ALA A 126 -17.51 4.60 6.43
C ALA A 126 -16.31 3.67 6.59
N ALA A 127 -16.44 2.59 7.37
CA ALA A 127 -15.36 1.62 7.56
C ALA A 127 -14.91 0.99 6.23
N SER A 128 -15.86 0.54 5.40
CA SER A 128 -15.59 -0.05 4.09
C SER A 128 -15.01 0.98 3.12
N CYS A 129 -15.57 2.19 3.08
CA CYS A 129 -15.06 3.28 2.26
C CYS A 129 -13.63 3.68 2.65
N ALA A 130 -13.33 3.77 3.96
CA ALA A 130 -12.00 4.09 4.48
C ALA A 130 -10.96 3.02 4.11
N PHE A 131 -11.35 1.74 4.14
CA PHE A 131 -10.47 0.66 3.70
C PHE A 131 -10.17 0.74 2.20
N ILE A 132 -11.22 0.83 1.37
CA ILE A 132 -11.08 0.86 -0.10
C ILE A 132 -10.26 2.08 -0.54
N SER A 133 -10.66 3.28 -0.11
CA SER A 133 -9.95 4.52 -0.41
C SER A 133 -8.51 4.46 0.09
N GLY A 134 -8.30 4.01 1.34
CA GLY A 134 -6.98 3.83 1.95
C GLY A 134 -6.05 2.95 1.11
N VAL A 135 -6.49 1.75 0.74
CA VAL A 135 -5.69 0.81 -0.05
C VAL A 135 -5.43 1.35 -1.46
N TRP A 136 -6.48 1.76 -2.17
CA TRP A 136 -6.37 2.18 -3.57
C TRP A 136 -5.60 3.49 -3.70
N GLY A 137 -5.89 4.46 -2.83
CA GLY A 137 -5.20 5.74 -2.77
C GLY A 137 -3.72 5.59 -2.48
N THR A 138 -3.34 4.73 -1.52
CA THR A 138 -1.92 4.49 -1.20
C THR A 138 -1.20 3.76 -2.33
N LEU A 139 -1.79 2.70 -2.90
CA LEU A 139 -1.15 1.94 -3.98
C LEU A 139 -1.05 2.75 -5.27
N ILE A 140 -2.12 3.44 -5.67
CA ILE A 140 -2.11 4.21 -6.92
C ILE A 140 -1.29 5.49 -6.73
N GLY A 141 -1.64 6.30 -5.74
CA GLY A 141 -1.02 7.61 -5.49
C GLY A 141 0.42 7.50 -4.98
N GLY A 142 0.65 6.59 -4.03
CA GLY A 142 1.97 6.34 -3.45
C GLY A 142 2.88 5.60 -4.42
N ASP A 143 2.47 4.42 -4.89
CA ASP A 143 3.34 3.56 -5.71
C ASP A 143 3.22 3.78 -7.21
N LEU A 144 2.06 3.45 -7.81
CA LEU A 144 1.92 3.33 -9.26
C LEU A 144 2.31 4.61 -9.99
N LEU A 145 1.83 5.76 -9.49
CA LEU A 145 2.15 7.07 -10.07
C LEU A 145 3.61 7.50 -9.85
N ASN A 146 4.39 6.81 -9.02
CA ASN A 146 5.82 7.05 -8.79
C ASN A 146 6.73 5.98 -9.39
N LEU A 147 6.18 4.88 -9.93
CA LEU A 147 6.95 3.78 -10.53
C LEU A 147 7.96 4.25 -11.59
N GLY A 148 7.56 5.19 -12.45
CA GLY A 148 8.43 5.75 -13.48
C GLY A 148 9.63 6.52 -12.89
N LYS A 149 9.45 7.20 -11.75
CA LYS A 149 10.51 7.94 -11.07
C LYS A 149 11.46 6.99 -10.33
N ILE A 150 10.93 6.05 -9.54
CA ILE A 150 11.76 5.11 -8.77
C ILE A 150 12.63 4.22 -9.68
N LYS A 151 12.11 3.78 -10.84
CA LYS A 151 12.88 3.00 -11.83
C LYS A 151 14.13 3.73 -12.34
N LYS A 152 14.12 5.07 -12.36
CA LYS A 152 15.26 5.89 -12.81
C LYS A 152 16.31 6.14 -11.73
N VAL A 153 15.90 6.11 -10.46
CA VAL A 153 16.69 6.66 -9.34
C VAL A 153 17.17 5.59 -8.37
N SER A 154 16.49 4.43 -8.31
CA SER A 154 16.84 3.34 -7.39
C SER A 154 17.00 2.02 -8.15
N PRO A 155 18.20 1.71 -8.67
CA PRO A 155 18.49 0.40 -9.24
C PRO A 155 18.31 -0.67 -8.16
N GLY A 156 17.47 -1.68 -8.40
CA GLY A 156 17.17 -2.73 -7.43
C GLY A 156 15.76 -3.30 -7.52
N MET A 157 15.39 -4.01 -6.46
CA MET A 157 14.06 -4.56 -6.29
C MET A 157 13.08 -3.43 -5.91
N ILE A 158 12.10 -3.19 -6.77
CA ILE A 158 11.00 -2.25 -6.52
C ILE A 158 9.77 -3.08 -6.21
N SER A 159 9.22 -2.97 -5.00
CA SER A 159 8.01 -3.69 -4.59
C SER A 159 6.84 -2.75 -4.40
N ILE A 160 5.80 -2.93 -5.21
CA ILE A 160 4.49 -2.27 -5.07
C ILE A 160 3.79 -2.86 -3.85
N GLY A 161 3.38 -2.01 -2.90
CA GLY A 161 2.86 -2.43 -1.60
C GLY A 161 3.94 -2.93 -0.64
N GLY A 162 5.22 -2.65 -0.91
CA GLY A 162 6.34 -3.06 -0.05
C GLY A 162 6.46 -2.25 1.24
N ALA A 163 7.57 -2.40 1.97
CA ALA A 163 7.76 -1.86 3.33
C ALA A 163 7.45 -0.35 3.51
N GLY A 164 7.65 0.49 2.50
CA GLY A 164 7.30 1.92 2.58
C GLY A 164 5.80 2.25 2.44
N VAL A 165 4.99 1.28 2.00
CA VAL A 165 3.56 1.40 1.69
C VAL A 165 2.70 0.49 2.56
N PHE A 166 3.22 -0.70 2.89
CA PHE A 166 2.57 -1.68 3.75
C PHE A 166 2.14 -1.09 5.09
N ASP A 167 3.00 -0.30 5.75
CA ASP A 167 2.68 0.29 7.05
C ASP A 167 1.41 1.16 6.99
N GLY A 168 1.26 1.94 5.92
CA GLY A 168 0.05 2.73 5.68
C GLY A 168 -1.18 1.86 5.45
N ILE A 169 -1.06 0.81 4.64
CA ILE A 169 -2.16 -0.12 4.33
C ILE A 169 -2.57 -0.95 5.55
N PHE A 170 -1.61 -1.38 6.37
CA PHE A 170 -1.86 -2.10 7.60
C PHE A 170 -2.64 -1.21 8.59
N LEU A 171 -2.20 0.04 8.76
CA LEU A 171 -2.91 1.01 9.60
C LEU A 171 -4.27 1.42 9.04
N VAL A 172 -4.45 1.46 7.71
CA VAL A 172 -5.77 1.62 7.09
C VAL A 172 -6.70 0.49 7.51
N GLY A 173 -6.21 -0.74 7.54
CA GLY A 173 -6.94 -1.88 8.08
C GLY A 173 -7.37 -1.64 9.53
N VAL A 174 -6.42 -1.30 10.40
CA VAL A 174 -6.67 -1.05 11.83
C VAL A 174 -7.71 0.06 12.02
N ILE A 175 -7.53 1.21 11.37
CA ILE A 175 -8.44 2.35 11.49
C ILE A 175 -9.83 2.02 10.94
N SER A 176 -9.92 1.32 9.80
CA SER A 176 -11.21 0.87 9.25
C SER A 176 -11.97 -0.01 10.24
N PHE A 177 -11.29 -0.93 10.92
CA PHE A 177 -11.91 -1.75 11.96
C PHE A 177 -12.35 -0.94 13.17
N LEU A 178 -11.54 0.01 13.62
CA LEU A 178 -11.94 0.92 14.71
C LEU A 178 -13.18 1.74 14.32
N LEU A 179 -13.28 2.19 13.07
CA LEU A 179 -14.48 2.85 12.56
C LEU A 179 -15.71 1.92 12.60
N THR A 180 -15.57 0.64 12.27
CA THR A 180 -16.68 -0.32 12.41
C THR A 180 -17.19 -0.37 13.85
N LEU A 181 -16.30 -0.36 14.84
CA LEU A 181 -16.68 -0.39 16.26
C LEU A 181 -17.34 0.91 16.74
N LEU A 182 -16.92 2.06 16.20
CA LEU A 182 -17.38 3.38 16.63
C LEU A 182 -18.68 3.82 15.95
N VAL A 183 -18.81 3.53 14.66
CA VAL A 183 -19.91 4.02 13.82
C VAL A 183 -21.04 2.97 13.69
N GLY A 184 -20.78 1.71 14.07
CA GLY A 184 -21.78 0.68 14.26
C GLY A 184 -22.54 0.29 12.99
N PHE A 185 -22.09 -0.77 12.32
CA PHE A 185 -22.91 -1.54 11.38
C PHE A 185 -22.68 -3.04 11.58
#